data_AF-A0A8J7TXY4-F1
#
_entry.id   AF-A0A8J7TXY4-F1
#
_cell.length_a   1.000
_cell.length_b   1.000
_cell.length_c   1.000
_cell.angle_alpha   90.00
_cell.angle_beta   90.00
_cell.angle_gamma   90.00
#
_symmetry.space_group_name_H-M   'P 1'
#
loop_
_entity.id
_entity.type
_entity.pdbx_description
1 polymer ?
#
loop_
_entity_poly.entity_id
_entity_poly.type
_entity_poly.pdbx_seq_one_letter_code
_entity_poly.pdbx_strand_id
1 'polypeptide(L)'
;LRYDKIGDKPFTFVSGGDLVDHFDAASPVPIQMSGRDLCNQLLHHYLLCTSSEVQGRFTTIAVFSDYKRHICLYEFKIADLIDFFSAFADRDAGNYGGSRLVWNEQKLDYDSIPLTE
;
A
#
# COMPACT_ATOMS: atom_id res chain seq x y z
N LEU A 1 8.77 2.10 6.62
CA LEU A 1 9.17 3.29 7.41
C LEU A 1 7.93 4.09 7.78
N ARG A 2 7.99 4.92 8.84
CA ARG A 2 6.96 5.90 9.19
C ARG A 2 7.55 7.30 9.12
N TYR A 3 6.78 8.24 8.57
CA TYR A 3 7.11 9.65 8.49
C TYR A 3 6.02 10.45 9.20
N ASP A 4 6.42 11.20 10.21
CA ASP A 4 5.46 11.97 11.02
C ASP A 4 4.95 13.17 10.23
N LYS A 5 3.68 13.49 10.44
CA LYS A 5 3.05 14.62 9.77
C LYS A 5 3.60 15.95 10.29
N ILE A 6 3.86 16.89 9.39
CA ILE A 6 4.31 18.24 9.73
C ILE A 6 3.09 19.13 10.01
N GLY A 7 2.90 19.49 11.27
CA GLY A 7 1.83 20.37 11.73
C GLY A 7 0.42 19.80 11.61
N ASP A 8 -0.56 20.64 11.94
CA ASP A 8 -1.96 20.19 12.13
C ASP A 8 -2.86 20.42 10.91
N LYS A 9 -2.31 20.95 9.81
CA LYS A 9 -3.10 21.26 8.61
C LYS A 9 -3.81 20.00 8.09
N PRO A 10 -5.10 20.07 7.75
CA PRO A 10 -5.78 18.96 7.09
C PRO A 10 -5.02 18.57 5.81
N PHE A 11 -4.82 17.27 5.61
CA PHE A 11 -4.27 16.78 4.35
C PHE A 11 -5.42 16.70 3.34
N THR A 12 -5.37 17.48 2.27
CA THR A 12 -6.34 17.39 1.18
C THR A 12 -5.58 17.13 -0.11
N PHE A 13 -6.06 16.22 -0.96
CA PHE A 13 -5.41 15.89 -2.24
C PHE A 13 -5.27 17.12 -3.17
N VAL A 14 -6.01 18.20 -2.89
CA VAL A 14 -6.06 19.45 -3.66
C VAL A 14 -5.03 20.48 -3.19
N SER A 15 -4.41 20.31 -2.01
CA SER A 15 -3.27 21.17 -1.65
C SER A 15 -2.07 20.75 -2.48
N GLY A 16 -1.82 21.47 -3.58
CA GLY A 16 -0.60 21.31 -4.36
C GLY A 16 0.63 21.45 -3.46
N GLY A 17 1.31 20.33 -3.22
CA GLY A 17 2.49 20.20 -2.37
C GLY A 17 3.06 18.81 -2.56
N ASP A 18 4.37 18.68 -2.49
CA ASP A 18 5.04 17.38 -2.52
C ASP A 18 4.83 16.69 -1.16
N LEU A 19 4.95 15.36 -1.08
CA LEU A 19 4.81 14.61 0.18
C LEU A 19 5.74 15.17 1.27
N VAL A 20 6.92 15.65 0.86
CA VAL A 20 7.93 16.26 1.74
C VAL A 20 7.47 17.56 2.41
N ASP A 21 6.44 18.24 1.87
CA ASP A 21 5.87 19.44 2.50
C ASP A 21 4.93 19.10 3.66
N HIS A 22 4.44 17.85 3.69
CA HIS A 22 3.42 17.39 4.64
C HIS A 22 3.97 16.39 5.66
N PHE A 23 5.11 15.76 5.40
CA PHE A 23 5.70 14.72 6.22
C PHE A 23 7.21 14.94 6.42
N ASP A 24 7.71 14.66 7.62
CA ASP A 24 9.14 14.76 7.93
C ASP A 24 9.92 13.63 7.25
N ALA A 25 10.32 13.88 6.00
CA ALA A 25 11.14 12.98 5.19
C ALA A 25 12.60 12.87 5.69
N ALA A 26 13.06 13.81 6.51
CA ALA A 26 14.44 13.83 7.01
C ALA A 26 14.65 12.85 8.17
N SER A 27 13.56 12.50 8.89
CA SER A 27 13.62 11.68 10.10
C SER A 27 12.71 10.43 10.03
N PRO A 28 12.88 9.52 9.06
CA PRO A 28 12.06 8.32 8.99
C PRO A 28 12.29 7.40 10.20
N VAL A 29 11.20 6.86 10.74
CA VAL A 29 11.24 5.92 11.87
C VAL A 29 10.96 4.50 11.38
N PRO A 30 11.87 3.53 11.59
CA PRO A 30 11.58 2.12 11.39
C PRO A 30 10.50 1.67 12.37
N ILE A 31 9.51 0.93 11.87
CA ILE A 31 8.43 0.41 12.69
C ILE A 31 8.18 -1.06 12.38
N GLN A 32 7.72 -1.80 13.38
CA GLN A 32 7.09 -3.09 13.16
C GLN A 32 5.58 -2.90 13.15
N MET A 33 4.93 -3.50 12.17
CA MET A 33 3.49 -3.42 11.99
C MET A 33 2.92 -4.84 11.96
N SER A 34 1.78 -5.05 12.62
CA SER A 34 1.05 -6.32 12.50
C SER A 34 0.44 -6.45 11.10
N GLY A 35 0.21 -7.68 10.64
CA GLY A 35 -0.43 -7.91 9.35
C GLY A 35 -1.80 -7.24 9.22
N ARG A 36 -2.60 -7.25 10.30
CA ARG A 36 -3.89 -6.54 10.35
C ARG A 36 -3.72 -5.03 10.17
N ASP A 37 -2.78 -4.43 10.88
CA ASP A 37 -2.53 -2.99 10.78
C ASP A 37 -2.04 -2.63 9.37
N LEU A 38 -1.16 -3.44 8.78
CA LEU A 38 -0.67 -3.25 7.42
C LEU A 38 -1.83 -3.27 6.42
N CYS A 39 -2.69 -4.29 6.47
CA CYS A 39 -3.85 -4.37 5.60
C CYS A 39 -4.79 -3.18 5.79
N ASN A 40 -5.06 -2.78 7.03
CA ASN A 40 -5.92 -1.62 7.29
C ASN A 40 -5.31 -0.32 6.74
N GLN A 41 -4.00 -0.12 6.86
CA GLN A 41 -3.32 1.04 6.27
C GLN A 41 -3.48 1.04 4.74
N LEU A 42 -3.26 -0.10 4.09
CA LEU A 42 -3.39 -0.22 2.63
C LEU A 42 -4.82 -0.08 2.12
N LEU A 43 -5.83 -0.63 2.82
CA LEU A 43 -7.23 -0.62 2.39
C LEU A 43 -7.92 0.73 2.64
N HIS A 44 -7.57 1.40 3.73
CA HIS A 44 -8.20 2.65 4.14
C HIS A 44 -7.37 3.88 3.75
N HIS A 45 -6.60 3.77 2.66
CA HIS A 45 -5.75 4.85 2.22
C HIS A 45 -6.57 6.04 1.70
N TYR A 46 -6.16 7.24 2.12
CA TYR A 46 -6.58 8.49 1.51
C TYR A 46 -5.61 8.88 0.38
N LEU A 47 -4.35 8.49 0.53
CA LEU A 47 -3.29 8.70 -0.45
C LEU A 47 -2.45 7.43 -0.57
N LEU A 48 -2.15 7.09 -1.82
CA LEU A 48 -1.25 6.01 -2.19
C LEU A 48 -0.35 6.52 -3.31
N CYS A 49 0.94 6.55 -3.06
CA CYS A 49 1.95 6.97 -4.03
C CYS A 49 2.95 5.84 -4.23
N THR A 50 3.31 5.54 -5.46
CA THR A 50 4.36 4.59 -5.78
C THR A 50 5.63 5.34 -6.16
N SER A 51 6.78 4.77 -5.80
CA SER A 51 8.07 5.26 -6.26
C SER A 51 8.89 4.14 -6.88
N SER A 52 9.82 4.53 -7.74
CA SER A 52 10.64 3.62 -8.52
C SER A 52 12.10 4.04 -8.41
N GLU A 53 12.90 3.23 -7.72
CA GLU A 53 14.36 3.36 -7.75
C GLU A 53 14.96 2.75 -9.03
N VAL A 54 14.20 1.88 -9.70
CA VAL A 54 14.61 1.17 -10.92
C VAL A 54 13.63 1.51 -12.05
N GLN A 55 14.17 1.81 -13.23
CA GLN A 55 13.35 2.13 -14.41
C GLN A 55 12.37 0.99 -14.72
N GLY A 56 11.09 1.32 -14.84
CA GLY A 56 10.02 0.39 -15.21
C GLY A 56 9.52 -0.51 -14.08
N ARG A 57 9.94 -0.31 -12.82
CA ARG A 57 9.44 -1.09 -11.67
C ARG A 57 9.23 -0.20 -10.44
N PHE A 58 8.04 -0.28 -9.87
CA PHE A 58 7.81 0.28 -8.55
C PHE A 58 8.59 -0.53 -7.51
N THR A 59 9.27 0.17 -6.61
CA THR A 59 10.09 -0.43 -5.55
C THR A 59 9.51 -0.17 -4.17
N THR A 60 8.84 0.97 -3.97
CA THR A 60 8.15 1.30 -2.73
C THR A 60 6.75 1.87 -2.98
N ILE A 61 5.95 1.81 -1.93
CA ILE A 61 4.63 2.42 -1.86
C ILE A 61 4.55 3.22 -0.57
N ALA A 62 4.12 4.48 -0.68
CA ALA A 62 3.85 5.36 0.44
C ALA A 62 2.34 5.52 0.61
N VAL A 63 1.85 5.33 1.83
CA VAL A 63 0.42 5.27 2.15
C VAL A 63 0.12 6.16 3.33
N PHE A 64 -0.85 7.03 3.14
CA PHE A 64 -1.45 7.83 4.20
C PHE A 64 -2.92 7.45 4.30
N SER A 65 -3.32 6.94 5.45
CA SER A 65 -4.65 6.36 5.65
C SER A 65 -5.40 7.03 6.80
N ASP A 66 -6.72 6.92 6.78
CA ASP A 66 -7.57 7.33 7.91
C ASP A 66 -7.48 6.35 9.09
N TYR A 67 -6.90 5.16 8.85
CA TYR A 67 -6.69 4.15 9.87
C TYR A 67 -5.68 4.65 10.91
N LYS A 68 -6.11 4.66 12.17
CA LYS A 68 -5.40 5.30 13.29
C LYS A 68 -5.22 6.82 13.11
N ARG A 69 -6.17 7.47 12.43
CA ARG A 69 -6.41 8.94 12.40
C ARG A 69 -5.40 9.78 11.61
N HIS A 70 -4.94 9.38 10.42
CA HIS A 70 -4.18 10.29 9.55
C HIS A 70 -2.91 10.88 10.20
N ILE A 71 -2.24 10.12 11.06
CA ILE A 71 -1.17 10.65 11.92
C ILE A 71 0.20 10.67 11.23
N CYS A 72 0.41 9.79 10.24
CA CYS A 72 1.71 9.62 9.61
C CYS A 72 1.59 8.94 8.25
N LEU A 73 2.59 9.14 7.41
CA LEU A 73 2.78 8.42 6.15
C LEU A 73 3.57 7.14 6.44
N TYR A 74 3.15 6.02 5.87
CA TYR A 74 3.86 4.75 5.94
C TYR A 74 4.44 4.41 4.59
N GLU A 75 5.73 4.07 4.54
CA GLU A 75 6.36 3.53 3.35
C GLU A 75 6.62 2.03 3.52
N PHE A 76 6.26 1.26 2.50
CA PHE A 76 6.50 -0.17 2.41
C PHE A 76 7.31 -0.48 1.15
N LYS A 77 8.22 -1.44 1.25
CA LYS A 77 8.86 -2.01 0.07
C LYS A 77 7.88 -2.96 -0.60
N ILE A 78 7.78 -2.90 -1.92
CA ILE A 78 6.87 -3.76 -2.67
C ILE A 78 7.28 -5.23 -2.56
N ALA A 79 8.58 -5.52 -2.50
CA ALA A 79 9.09 -6.88 -2.26
C ALA A 79 8.55 -7.47 -0.93
N ASP A 80 8.66 -6.73 0.16
CA ASP A 80 8.18 -7.17 1.48
C ASP A 80 6.66 -7.39 1.49
N LEU A 81 5.90 -6.55 0.76
CA LEU A 81 4.45 -6.74 0.61
C LEU A 81 4.11 -8.00 -0.19
N ILE A 82 4.81 -8.25 -1.30
CA ILE A 82 4.63 -9.46 -2.10
C ILE A 82 4.92 -10.68 -1.23
N ASP A 83 6.06 -10.71 -0.53
CA ASP A 83 6.44 -11.82 0.35
C ASP A 83 5.39 -12.05 1.44
N PHE A 84 4.91 -10.97 2.06
CA PHE A 84 3.86 -11.04 3.07
C PHE A 84 2.58 -11.65 2.50
N PHE A 85 2.06 -11.14 1.38
CA PHE A 85 0.80 -11.62 0.79
C PHE A 85 0.92 -13.02 0.18
N SER A 86 2.06 -13.37 -0.40
CA SER A 86 2.36 -14.73 -0.87
C SER A 86 2.29 -15.73 0.27
N ALA A 87 2.79 -15.40 1.45
CA ALA A 87 2.69 -16.28 2.62
C ALA A 87 1.23 -16.56 3.06
N PHE A 88 0.29 -15.63 2.84
CA PHE A 88 -1.13 -15.89 3.05
C PHE A 88 -1.73 -16.70 1.92
N ALA A 89 -1.40 -16.37 0.67
CA ALA A 89 -1.87 -17.11 -0.50
C ALA A 89 -1.48 -18.59 -0.39
N ASP A 90 -0.25 -18.89 0.00
CA ASP A 90 0.25 -20.27 0.12
C ASP A 90 -0.37 -21.04 1.30
N ARG A 91 -0.74 -20.35 2.40
CA ARG A 91 -1.32 -20.99 3.59
C ARG A 91 -2.81 -21.27 3.44
N ASP A 92 -3.54 -20.42 2.72
CA ASP A 92 -5.01 -20.47 2.61
C ASP A 92 -5.51 -20.87 1.21
N ALA A 93 -4.61 -21.13 0.24
CA ALA A 93 -4.96 -21.60 -1.10
C ALA A 93 -5.89 -22.83 -1.11
N GLY A 94 -5.80 -23.70 -0.09
CA GLY A 94 -6.64 -24.89 0.05
C GLY A 94 -8.03 -24.66 0.69
N ASN A 95 -8.30 -23.50 1.31
CA ASN A 95 -9.55 -23.30 2.07
C ASN A 95 -10.50 -22.26 1.45
N TYR A 96 -10.03 -21.37 0.57
CA TYR A 96 -10.85 -20.28 0.07
C TYR A 96 -11.14 -20.31 -1.44
N GLY A 97 -10.62 -21.28 -2.19
CA GLY A 97 -10.74 -21.30 -3.65
C GLY A 97 -10.13 -20.03 -4.23
N GLY A 98 -8.81 -20.04 -4.50
CA GLY A 98 -8.15 -18.84 -5.02
C GLY A 98 -8.79 -18.35 -6.32
N SER A 99 -8.51 -17.12 -6.74
CA SER A 99 -8.92 -16.63 -8.06
C SER A 99 -7.71 -16.12 -8.82
N ARG A 100 -7.65 -16.40 -10.13
CA ARG A 100 -6.68 -15.81 -11.05
C ARG A 100 -7.29 -14.55 -11.67
N LEU A 101 -6.60 -13.43 -11.57
CA LEU A 101 -6.92 -12.23 -12.34
C LEU A 101 -6.41 -12.40 -13.78
N VAL A 102 -7.29 -12.23 -14.76
CA VAL A 102 -6.97 -12.31 -16.19
C VAL A 102 -7.37 -11.01 -16.87
N TRP A 103 -6.44 -10.38 -17.58
CA TRP A 103 -6.72 -9.17 -18.34
C TRP A 103 -7.78 -9.45 -19.42
N ASN A 104 -8.82 -8.62 -19.48
CA ASN A 104 -9.87 -8.66 -20.48
C ASN A 104 -9.72 -7.46 -21.43
N GLU A 105 -9.23 -7.73 -22.64
CA GLU A 105 -9.00 -6.71 -23.68
C GLU A 105 -10.27 -5.95 -24.09
N GLN A 106 -11.46 -6.53 -23.93
CA GLN A 106 -12.71 -5.88 -24.31
C GLN A 106 -13.19 -4.91 -23.24
N LYS A 107 -12.94 -5.22 -21.96
CA LYS A 107 -13.32 -4.37 -20.82
C LYS A 107 -12.24 -3.35 -20.46
N LEU A 108 -11.00 -3.60 -20.90
CA LEU A 108 -9.80 -2.91 -20.43
C LEU A 108 -9.68 -2.98 -18.89
N ASP A 109 -10.00 -4.16 -18.34
CA ASP A 109 -9.95 -4.45 -16.90
C ASP A 109 -9.65 -5.94 -16.65
N TYR A 110 -9.37 -6.32 -15.41
CA TYR A 110 -9.12 -7.72 -15.01
C TYR A 110 -10.41 -8.44 -14.60
N ASP A 111 -10.65 -9.60 -15.19
CA ASP A 111 -11.65 -10.56 -14.70
C ASP A 111 -11.05 -11.43 -13.60
N SER A 112 -11.78 -11.61 -12.49
CA SER A 112 -11.43 -12.56 -11.43
C SER A 112 -12.05 -13.92 -11.75
N ILE A 113 -11.21 -14.89 -12.09
CA ILE A 113 -11.62 -16.24 -12.44
C ILE A 113 -11.27 -17.18 -11.28
N PRO A 114 -12.25 -17.86 -10.65
CA PRO A 114 -11.97 -18.85 -9.62
C PRO A 114 -11.01 -19.94 -10.13
N LEU A 115 -10.04 -20.30 -9.31
CA LEU A 115 -9.22 -21.49 -9.45
C LEU A 115 -10.10 -22.67 -9.05
N THR A 116 -10.67 -23.36 -10.04
CA THR A 116 -11.34 -24.64 -9.82
C THR A 116 -10.30 -25.71 -9.49
N GLU A 117 -10.55 -26.51 -8.46
CA GLU A 117 -9.81 -27.76 -8.18
C GLU A 117 -9.85 -28.74 -9.36
#